data_AF-W2LG91-F1
#
_entry.id   AF-W2LG91-F1
#
_cell.length_a   1.000
_cell.length_b   1.000
_cell.length_c   1.000
_cell.angle_alpha   90.00
_cell.angle_beta   90.00
_cell.angle_gamma   90.00
#
_symmetry.space_group_name_H-M   'P 1'
#
loop_
_entity.id
_entity.type
_entity.pdbx_description
1 polymer ?
#
loop_
_entity_poly.entity_id
_entity_poly.type
_entity_poly.pdbx_seq_one_letter_code
_entity_poly.pdbx_strand_id
1 'polypeptide(L)'
;MVQLLGIAAITLALIGIVGAIIQNRLLLLLYSVVMVIAMSAFGVLAGTAFTFKTKMDDWEEATSPAEDQETKLAETFNEVYCYAERYYFCNNATAKEAYETFFPNASTALVSLLPNTTSIVSLCDELNSTVDGLSTVCEACNMSTTFAKYYRILTWAESKCPRTATTGQWCASFLATGTAGAVYDGAPYGQCRTIFLDVAIDWSGTMAIAGLLVAIAAAGIVALACFARRSKYSEERLTKVDGKQMGLLLHL
;
A
#
# COMPACT_ATOMS: atom_id res chain seq x y z
N MET A 1 -0.40 -12.43 -0.91
CA MET A 1 -0.54 -11.82 0.43
C MET A 1 -2.00 -11.62 0.86
N VAL A 2 -2.85 -10.95 0.07
CA VAL A 2 -4.27 -10.71 0.44
C VAL A 2 -5.04 -12.01 0.76
N GLN A 3 -4.81 -13.07 -0.01
CA GLN A 3 -5.43 -14.39 0.23
C GLN A 3 -5.06 -14.99 1.59
N LEU A 4 -3.82 -14.83 2.06
CA LEU A 4 -3.36 -15.36 3.34
C LEU A 4 -4.02 -14.65 4.52
N LEU A 5 -4.18 -13.32 4.42
CA LEU A 5 -4.90 -12.52 5.41
C LEU A 5 -6.38 -12.90 5.47
N GLY A 6 -7.00 -13.13 4.31
CA GLY A 6 -8.39 -13.60 4.23
C GLY A 6 -8.59 -14.96 4.90
N ILE A 7 -7.71 -15.94 4.63
CA ILE A 7 -7.77 -17.27 5.26
C ILE A 7 -7.61 -17.14 6.79
N ALA A 8 -6.66 -16.33 7.26
CA ALA A 8 -6.45 -16.11 8.68
C ALA A 8 -7.67 -15.47 9.37
N ALA A 9 -8.34 -14.52 8.72
CA ALA A 9 -9.55 -13.89 9.25
C ALA A 9 -10.70 -14.91 9.38
N ILE A 10 -10.89 -15.78 8.37
CA ILE A 10 -11.94 -16.80 8.37
C ILE A 10 -11.69 -17.83 9.46
N THR A 11 -10.46 -18.33 9.61
CA THR A 11 -10.13 -19.30 10.67
C THR A 11 -10.32 -18.71 12.05
N LEU A 12 -9.93 -17.45 12.27
CA LEU A 12 -10.18 -16.74 13.53
C LEU A 12 -11.69 -16.59 13.81
N ALA A 13 -12.49 -16.27 12.79
CA ALA A 13 -13.94 -16.19 12.95
C ALA A 13 -14.54 -17.55 13.34
N LEU A 14 -14.14 -18.64 12.69
CA LEU A 14 -14.59 -19.99 13.01
C LEU A 14 -14.20 -20.42 14.42
N ILE A 15 -12.98 -20.12 14.86
CA ILE A 15 -12.52 -20.38 16.23
C ILE A 15 -13.40 -19.61 17.24
N GLY A 16 -13.74 -18.36 16.95
CA GLY A 16 -14.66 -17.56 17.77
C GLY A 16 -16.04 -18.19 17.88
N ILE A 17 -16.63 -18.62 16.76
CA ILE A 17 -17.95 -19.26 16.71
C ILE A 17 -17.95 -20.59 17.49
N VAL A 18 -16.98 -21.47 17.21
CA VAL A 18 -16.86 -22.77 17.90
C VAL A 18 -16.61 -22.57 19.40
N GLY A 19 -15.80 -21.59 19.77
CA GLY A 19 -15.56 -21.22 21.17
C GLY A 19 -16.81 -20.75 21.90
N ALA A 20 -17.66 -19.97 21.22
CA ALA A 20 -18.93 -19.51 21.75
C ALA A 20 -19.92 -20.68 21.94
N ILE A 21 -20.01 -21.61 20.98
CA ILE A 21 -20.94 -22.75 21.03
C ILE A 21 -20.53 -23.76 22.11
N ILE A 22 -19.26 -24.19 22.13
CA ILE A 22 -18.78 -25.22 23.05
C ILE A 22 -18.64 -24.65 24.49
N GLN A 23 -18.70 -23.32 24.66
CA GLN A 23 -18.47 -22.63 25.93
C GLN A 23 -17.16 -23.04 26.62
N ASN A 24 -16.15 -23.45 25.83
CA ASN A 24 -14.86 -23.86 26.33
C ASN A 24 -14.09 -22.62 26.83
N ARG A 25 -13.92 -22.54 28.16
CA ARG A 25 -13.29 -21.40 28.83
C ARG A 25 -11.86 -21.13 28.34
N LEU A 26 -11.10 -22.18 28.02
CA LEU A 26 -9.72 -22.02 27.55
C LEU A 26 -9.67 -21.43 26.14
N LEU A 27 -10.55 -21.90 25.25
CA LEU A 27 -10.60 -21.46 23.86
C LEU A 27 -11.09 -20.00 23.74
N LEU A 28 -12.09 -19.61 24.53
CA LEU A 28 -12.56 -18.22 24.62
C LEU A 28 -11.50 -17.28 25.21
N LEU A 29 -10.70 -17.75 26.17
CA LEU A 29 -9.61 -16.96 26.75
C LEU A 29 -8.51 -16.72 25.72
N LEU A 30 -8.08 -17.77 25.00
CA LEU A 30 -7.10 -17.64 23.91
C LEU A 30 -7.61 -16.70 22.80
N TYR A 31 -8.87 -16.84 22.40
CA TYR A 31 -9.49 -15.96 21.41
C TYR A 31 -9.53 -14.50 21.88
N SER A 32 -9.86 -14.25 23.15
CA SER A 32 -9.85 -12.90 23.71
C SER A 32 -8.45 -12.28 23.72
N VAL A 33 -7.40 -13.07 24.00
CA VAL A 33 -6.01 -12.58 23.94
C VAL A 33 -5.66 -12.17 22.51
N VAL A 34 -6.01 -12.99 21.52
CA VAL A 34 -5.79 -12.66 20.11
C VAL A 34 -6.56 -11.39 19.71
N MET A 35 -7.79 -11.22 20.19
CA MET A 35 -8.58 -10.01 19.92
C MET A 35 -8.01 -8.75 20.56
N VAL A 36 -7.42 -8.84 21.76
CA VAL A 36 -6.72 -7.71 22.37
C VAL A 36 -5.49 -7.31 21.55
N ILE A 37 -4.74 -8.29 21.03
CA ILE A 37 -3.60 -8.03 20.12
C ILE A 37 -4.07 -7.40 18.81
N ALA A 38 -5.17 -7.89 18.24
CA ALA A 38 -5.75 -7.31 17.03
C ALA A 38 -6.20 -5.87 17.29
N MET A 39 -6.91 -5.63 18.40
CA MET A 39 -7.37 -4.29 18.79
C MET A 39 -6.20 -3.30 18.92
N SER A 40 -5.10 -3.70 19.57
CA SER A 40 -3.94 -2.82 19.70
C SER A 40 -3.26 -2.58 18.35
N ALA A 41 -3.09 -3.61 17.53
CA ALA A 41 -2.51 -3.47 16.19
C ALA A 41 -3.34 -2.54 15.30
N PHE A 42 -4.64 -2.76 15.20
CA PHE A 42 -5.54 -1.91 14.39
C PHE A 42 -5.69 -0.50 14.99
N GLY A 43 -5.64 -0.35 16.31
CA GLY A 43 -5.63 0.96 16.96
C GLY A 43 -4.39 1.78 16.60
N VAL A 44 -3.20 1.15 16.60
CA VAL A 44 -1.96 1.81 16.16
C VAL A 44 -2.02 2.16 14.68
N LEU A 45 -2.48 1.23 13.83
CA LEU A 45 -2.62 1.48 12.38
C LEU A 45 -3.59 2.62 12.08
N ALA A 46 -4.72 2.69 12.78
CA ALA A 46 -5.67 3.79 12.63
C ALA A 46 -5.05 5.12 13.09
N GLY A 47 -4.35 5.11 14.22
CA GLY A 47 -3.65 6.30 14.74
C GLY A 47 -2.59 6.83 13.77
N THR A 48 -1.73 5.96 13.24
CA THR A 48 -0.71 6.35 12.27
C THR A 48 -1.32 6.81 10.95
N ALA A 49 -2.40 6.18 10.48
CA ALA A 49 -3.13 6.62 9.30
C ALA A 49 -3.77 8.01 9.49
N PHE A 50 -4.32 8.30 10.68
CA PHE A 50 -4.81 9.64 11.00
C PHE A 50 -3.70 10.69 11.01
N THR A 51 -2.56 10.41 11.67
CA THR A 51 -1.42 11.35 11.67
C THR A 51 -0.84 11.55 10.27
N PHE A 52 -0.81 10.49 9.46
CA PHE A 52 -0.40 10.59 8.07
C PHE A 52 -1.38 11.45 7.26
N LYS A 53 -2.69 11.26 7.44
CA LYS A 53 -3.72 12.08 6.81
C LYS A 53 -3.52 13.56 7.14
N THR A 54 -3.45 13.91 8.42
CA THR A 54 -3.31 15.31 8.84
C THR A 54 -2.06 15.95 8.26
N LYS A 55 -0.96 15.20 8.20
CA LYS A 55 0.29 15.70 7.63
C LYS A 55 0.19 15.95 6.11
N MET A 56 -0.53 15.11 5.38
CA MET A 56 -0.76 15.31 3.94
C MET A 56 -1.69 16.48 3.67
N ASP A 57 -2.71 16.66 4.52
CA ASP A 57 -3.63 17.81 4.53
C ASP A 57 -2.87 19.13 4.75
N ASP A 58 -2.00 19.15 5.77
CA ASP A 58 -1.13 20.30 6.06
C ASP A 58 -0.21 20.65 4.87
N TRP A 59 0.30 19.64 4.16
CA TRP A 59 1.11 19.85 2.96
C TRP A 59 0.29 20.34 1.78
N GLU A 60 -0.94 19.85 1.59
CA GLU A 60 -1.80 20.30 0.51
C GLU A 60 -2.10 21.81 0.60
N GLU A 61 -2.34 22.30 1.81
CA GLU A 61 -2.63 23.72 2.06
C GLU A 61 -1.38 24.64 2.01
N ALA A 62 -0.19 24.07 2.17
CA ALA A 62 1.07 24.82 2.20
C ALA A 62 1.68 25.04 0.79
N THR A 63 2.43 26.13 0.65
CA THR A 63 3.23 26.38 -0.56
C THR A 63 4.35 25.35 -0.66
N SER A 64 4.40 24.63 -1.78
CA SER A 64 5.43 23.62 -2.04
C SER A 64 6.83 24.23 -2.20
N PRO A 65 7.89 23.61 -1.64
CA PRO A 65 7.86 22.53 -0.65
C PRO A 65 7.48 23.03 0.75
N ALA A 66 6.59 22.32 1.44
CA ALA A 66 6.14 22.64 2.79
C ALA A 66 7.22 22.37 3.84
N GLU A 67 7.98 21.27 3.70
CA GLU A 67 9.11 20.91 4.56
C GLU A 67 10.05 19.86 3.94
N ASP A 68 11.20 19.61 4.57
CA ASP A 68 12.21 18.62 4.12
C ASP A 68 11.66 17.20 3.96
N GLN A 69 10.65 16.84 4.76
CA GLN A 69 10.01 15.52 4.69
C GLN A 69 9.18 15.36 3.41
N GLU A 70 8.56 16.44 2.92
CA GLU A 70 7.86 16.44 1.63
C GLU A 70 8.86 16.24 0.49
N THR A 71 10.03 16.88 0.56
CA THR A 71 11.10 16.71 -0.45
C THR A 71 11.59 15.27 -0.55
N LYS A 72 11.80 14.58 0.58
CA LYS A 72 12.17 13.15 0.56
C LYS A 72 11.06 12.26 -0.01
N LEU A 73 9.80 12.60 0.27
CA LEU A 73 8.67 11.90 -0.33
C LEU A 73 8.62 12.13 -1.83
N ALA A 74 8.84 13.37 -2.28
CA ALA A 74 8.88 13.75 -3.68
C ALA A 74 9.98 13.01 -4.43
N GLU A 75 11.20 12.95 -3.89
CA GLU A 75 12.31 12.17 -4.44
C GLU A 75 11.95 10.69 -4.60
N THR A 76 11.40 10.08 -3.54
CA THR A 76 11.00 8.67 -3.55
C THR A 76 9.87 8.42 -4.55
N PHE A 77 8.89 9.32 -4.61
CA PHE A 77 7.79 9.25 -5.56
C PHE A 77 8.29 9.34 -6.99
N ASN A 78 9.16 10.30 -7.29
CA ASN A 78 9.78 10.48 -8.61
C ASN A 78 10.50 9.21 -9.06
N GLU A 79 11.33 8.63 -8.19
CA GLU A 79 12.06 7.39 -8.48
C GLU A 79 11.11 6.22 -8.78
N VAL A 80 10.13 5.98 -7.90
CA VAL A 80 9.18 4.88 -8.05
C VAL A 80 8.28 5.07 -9.28
N TYR A 81 7.87 6.30 -9.55
CA TYR A 81 7.08 6.65 -10.73
C TYR A 81 7.87 6.35 -12.01
N CYS A 82 9.14 6.79 -12.09
CA CYS A 82 9.99 6.51 -13.25
C CYS A 82 10.32 5.01 -13.41
N TYR A 83 10.42 4.24 -12.32
CA TYR A 83 10.52 2.78 -12.42
C TYR A 83 9.25 2.13 -12.95
N ALA A 84 8.07 2.66 -12.61
CA ALA A 84 6.81 2.22 -13.21
C ALA A 84 6.74 2.60 -14.70
N GLU A 85 7.17 3.81 -15.07
CA GLU A 85 7.23 4.23 -16.47
C GLU A 85 8.18 3.37 -17.31
N ARG A 86 9.33 3.01 -16.75
CA ARG A 86 10.28 2.07 -17.35
C ARG A 86 9.56 0.77 -17.73
N TYR A 87 8.76 0.20 -16.83
CA TYR A 87 8.02 -1.04 -17.15
C TYR A 87 7.13 -0.87 -18.38
N TYR A 88 6.41 0.25 -18.49
CA TYR A 88 5.59 0.57 -19.66
C TYR A 88 6.44 0.72 -20.93
N PHE A 89 7.51 1.53 -20.91
CA PHE A 89 8.32 1.76 -22.10
C PHE A 89 9.07 0.50 -22.58
N CYS A 90 9.43 -0.38 -21.66
CA CYS A 90 10.12 -1.63 -22.00
C CYS A 90 9.18 -2.75 -22.44
N ASN A 91 7.89 -2.73 -22.11
CA ASN A 91 6.99 -3.87 -22.37
C ASN A 91 5.74 -3.52 -23.19
N ASN A 92 5.27 -2.28 -23.15
CA ASN A 92 3.95 -1.90 -23.66
C ASN A 92 3.99 -0.76 -24.69
N ALA A 93 4.93 0.18 -24.55
CA ALA A 93 5.10 1.27 -25.51
C ALA A 93 5.64 0.77 -26.85
N THR A 94 5.39 1.53 -27.91
CA THR A 94 6.05 1.30 -29.20
C THR A 94 7.52 1.72 -29.13
N ALA A 95 8.37 1.06 -29.90
CA ALA A 95 9.78 1.39 -30.05
C ALA A 95 9.98 2.87 -30.43
N LYS A 96 9.11 3.40 -31.31
CA LYS A 96 9.08 4.81 -31.72
C LYS A 96 8.79 5.75 -30.56
N GLU A 97 7.70 5.51 -29.83
CA GLU A 97 7.27 6.35 -28.69
C GLU A 97 8.31 6.38 -27.57
N ALA A 98 8.87 5.21 -27.24
CA ALA A 98 9.92 5.11 -26.25
C ALA A 98 11.16 5.88 -26.72
N TYR A 99 11.58 5.71 -27.98
CA TYR A 99 12.75 6.38 -28.52
C TYR A 99 12.61 7.91 -28.56
N GLU A 100 11.46 8.44 -28.99
CA GLU A 100 11.16 9.89 -28.95
C GLU A 100 11.18 10.45 -27.52
N THR A 101 10.79 9.63 -26.53
CA THR A 101 10.79 10.04 -25.12
C THR A 101 12.19 10.00 -24.51
N PHE A 102 12.98 8.96 -24.79
CA PHE A 102 14.35 8.82 -24.29
C PHE A 102 15.35 9.76 -24.99
N PHE A 103 15.09 10.08 -26.26
CA PHE A 103 15.97 10.89 -27.09
C PHE A 103 15.17 12.03 -27.75
N PRO A 104 14.77 13.06 -26.99
CA PRO A 104 13.93 14.16 -27.50
C PRO A 104 14.61 15.00 -28.59
N ASN A 105 15.95 14.95 -28.68
CA ASN A 105 16.74 15.62 -29.73
C ASN A 105 17.07 14.71 -30.92
N ALA A 106 16.52 13.49 -30.98
CA ALA A 106 16.80 12.58 -32.08
C ALA A 106 16.22 13.09 -33.41
N SER A 107 16.93 12.80 -34.51
CA SER A 107 16.47 13.26 -35.82
C SER A 107 15.16 12.55 -36.21
N THR A 108 14.18 13.32 -36.68
CA THR A 108 12.88 12.82 -37.17
C THR A 108 13.02 11.83 -38.33
N ALA A 109 14.13 11.92 -39.09
CA ALA A 109 14.49 10.98 -40.13
C ALA A 109 14.85 9.60 -39.58
N LEU A 110 15.62 9.54 -38.47
CA LEU A 110 15.90 8.28 -37.78
C LEU A 110 14.61 7.69 -37.23
N VAL A 111 13.82 8.52 -36.53
CA VAL A 111 12.55 8.14 -35.89
C VAL A 111 11.56 7.51 -36.88
N SER A 112 11.52 8.00 -38.11
CA SER A 112 10.63 7.48 -39.16
C SER A 112 11.09 6.13 -39.74
N LEU A 113 12.33 5.74 -39.50
CA LEU A 113 12.91 4.45 -39.92
C LEU A 113 12.80 3.38 -38.82
N LEU A 114 12.42 3.76 -37.59
CA LEU A 114 12.27 2.78 -36.52
C LEU A 114 11.13 1.80 -36.83
N PRO A 115 11.34 0.50 -36.56
CA PRO A 115 10.28 -0.49 -36.70
C PRO A 115 9.13 -0.15 -35.74
N ASN A 116 7.89 -0.36 -36.19
CA ASN A 116 6.70 -0.22 -35.35
C ASN A 116 6.50 -1.47 -34.47
N THR A 117 7.57 -1.90 -33.80
CA THR A 117 7.57 -3.01 -32.84
C THR A 117 7.17 -2.49 -31.47
N THR A 118 6.54 -3.35 -30.69
CA THR A 118 6.33 -3.12 -29.25
C THR A 118 7.66 -3.37 -28.53
N SER A 119 8.02 -2.49 -27.60
CA SER A 119 9.26 -2.48 -26.81
C SER A 119 10.49 -1.81 -27.44
N ILE A 120 11.09 -0.90 -26.67
CA ILE A 120 12.43 -0.31 -26.93
C ILE A 120 13.56 -1.36 -26.92
N VAL A 121 13.35 -2.52 -26.29
CA VAL A 121 14.34 -3.60 -26.23
C VAL A 121 14.65 -4.15 -27.63
N SER A 122 13.68 -4.10 -28.55
CA SER A 122 13.89 -4.50 -29.94
C SER A 122 14.94 -3.65 -30.68
N LEU A 123 15.24 -2.44 -30.18
CA LEU A 123 16.24 -1.54 -30.75
C LEU A 123 17.63 -1.71 -30.09
N CYS A 124 17.69 -2.43 -28.98
CA CYS A 124 18.90 -2.57 -28.17
C CYS A 124 20.00 -3.40 -28.83
N ASP A 125 19.67 -4.24 -29.80
CA ASP A 125 20.68 -5.00 -30.55
C ASP A 125 21.19 -4.22 -31.76
N GLU A 126 20.36 -3.35 -32.34
CA GLU A 126 20.63 -2.70 -33.63
C GLU A 126 21.24 -1.29 -33.47
N LEU A 127 20.80 -0.52 -32.46
CA LEU A 127 21.20 0.88 -32.26
C LEU A 127 22.17 1.10 -31.09
N ASN A 128 22.55 0.06 -30.36
CA ASN A 128 23.35 0.15 -29.12
C ASN A 128 24.70 0.87 -29.31
N SER A 129 25.35 0.64 -30.46
CA SER A 129 26.65 1.21 -30.80
C SER A 129 26.55 2.61 -31.41
N THR A 130 25.33 3.04 -31.76
CA THR A 130 25.07 4.27 -32.51
C THR A 130 24.47 5.37 -31.63
N VAL A 131 23.74 4.99 -30.58
CA VAL A 131 23.02 5.92 -29.69
C VAL A 131 23.60 5.87 -28.29
N ASP A 132 24.22 6.97 -27.88
CA ASP A 132 24.81 7.10 -26.54
C ASP A 132 23.71 7.09 -25.46
N GLY A 133 23.91 6.32 -24.38
CA GLY A 133 22.92 6.10 -23.32
C GLY A 133 21.84 5.04 -23.61
N LEU A 134 21.76 4.50 -24.83
CA LEU A 134 20.81 3.42 -25.15
C LEU A 134 21.14 2.13 -24.41
N SER A 135 22.43 1.80 -24.26
CA SER A 135 22.90 0.62 -23.51
C SER A 135 22.38 0.58 -22.07
N THR A 136 22.39 1.72 -21.37
CA THR A 136 21.87 1.87 -20.01
C THR A 136 20.36 1.64 -19.96
N VAL A 137 19.62 2.18 -20.92
CA VAL A 137 18.16 1.97 -21.03
C VAL A 137 17.85 0.48 -21.33
N CYS A 138 18.66 -0.16 -22.17
CA CYS A 138 18.53 -1.57 -22.52
C CYS A 138 18.80 -2.50 -21.35
N GLU A 139 19.87 -2.26 -20.58
CA GLU A 139 20.16 -3.02 -19.35
C GLU A 139 19.06 -2.82 -18.31
N ALA A 140 18.59 -1.58 -18.15
CA ALA A 140 17.48 -1.25 -17.27
C ALA A 140 16.17 -1.95 -17.69
N CYS A 141 15.90 -2.06 -18.99
CA CYS A 141 14.76 -2.77 -19.54
C CYS A 141 14.88 -4.30 -19.41
N ASN A 142 16.08 -4.84 -19.46
CA ASN A 142 16.31 -6.28 -19.25
C ASN A 142 15.93 -6.70 -17.80
N MET A 143 16.05 -5.77 -16.85
CA MET A 143 15.56 -5.97 -15.48
C MET A 143 14.05 -5.68 -15.29
N SER A 144 13.33 -5.23 -16.34
CA SER A 144 11.96 -4.71 -16.25
C SER A 144 10.95 -5.73 -15.69
N THR A 145 11.18 -7.03 -15.87
CA THR A 145 10.31 -8.09 -15.32
C THR A 145 10.25 -8.08 -13.79
N THR A 146 11.30 -7.60 -13.11
CA THR A 146 11.33 -7.38 -11.64
C THR A 146 10.40 -6.24 -11.20
N PHE A 147 10.05 -5.35 -12.14
CA PHE A 147 9.22 -4.18 -11.91
C PHE A 147 7.74 -4.41 -12.20
N ALA A 148 7.33 -5.63 -12.62
CA ALA A 148 5.93 -6.01 -12.74
C ALA A 148 5.14 -5.81 -11.42
N LYS A 149 5.83 -5.83 -10.26
CA LYS A 149 5.25 -5.51 -8.95
C LYS A 149 4.69 -4.07 -8.86
N TYR A 150 5.17 -3.17 -9.71
CA TYR A 150 4.73 -1.77 -9.78
C TYR A 150 3.58 -1.53 -10.75
N TYR A 151 3.03 -2.58 -11.40
CA TYR A 151 1.88 -2.45 -12.29
C TYR A 151 0.68 -1.71 -11.65
N ARG A 152 0.49 -1.88 -10.33
CA ARG A 152 -0.55 -1.14 -9.58
C ARG A 152 -0.27 0.36 -9.49
N ILE A 153 1.00 0.74 -9.40
CA ILE A 153 1.42 2.14 -9.43
C ILE A 153 1.27 2.70 -10.83
N LEU A 154 1.63 1.91 -11.85
CA LEU A 154 1.46 2.30 -13.25
C LEU A 154 -0.01 2.56 -13.61
N THR A 155 -0.90 1.64 -13.25
CA THR A 155 -2.36 1.81 -13.48
C THR A 155 -2.96 2.95 -12.66
N TRP A 156 -2.48 3.18 -11.44
CA TRP A 156 -2.84 4.37 -10.68
C TRP A 156 -2.36 5.65 -11.38
N ALA A 157 -1.10 5.69 -11.83
CA ALA A 157 -0.54 6.83 -12.53
C ALA A 157 -1.34 7.13 -13.80
N GLU A 158 -1.58 6.13 -14.66
CA GLU A 158 -2.38 6.29 -15.88
C GLU A 158 -3.79 6.87 -15.63
N SER A 159 -4.42 6.53 -14.50
CA SER A 159 -5.78 6.98 -14.19
C SER A 159 -5.85 8.30 -13.43
N LYS A 160 -4.87 8.62 -12.58
CA LYS A 160 -4.88 9.79 -11.72
C LYS A 160 -3.91 10.87 -12.17
N CYS A 161 -2.69 10.51 -12.52
CA CYS A 161 -1.69 11.45 -13.02
C CYS A 161 -1.00 10.88 -14.28
N PRO A 162 -1.67 10.99 -15.44
CA PRO A 162 -1.20 10.37 -16.68
C PRO A 162 0.13 10.96 -17.11
N ARG A 163 0.92 10.12 -17.78
CA ARG A 163 2.23 10.50 -18.31
C ARG A 163 2.09 11.63 -19.31
N THR A 164 2.94 12.64 -19.14
CA THR A 164 3.07 13.75 -20.08
C THR A 164 4.45 13.70 -20.73
N ALA A 165 4.65 14.48 -21.81
CA ALA A 165 5.97 14.61 -22.43
C ALA A 165 7.02 15.12 -21.44
N THR A 166 6.65 16.04 -20.54
CA THR A 166 7.55 16.63 -19.54
C THR A 166 7.99 15.60 -18.49
N THR A 167 7.03 14.86 -17.91
CA THR A 167 7.36 13.82 -16.90
C THR A 167 8.11 12.66 -17.53
N GLY A 168 7.74 12.28 -18.76
CA GLY A 168 8.41 11.22 -19.53
C GLY A 168 9.87 11.57 -19.85
N GLN A 169 10.16 12.82 -20.22
CA GLN A 169 11.53 13.29 -20.46
C GLN A 169 12.36 13.36 -19.17
N TRP A 170 11.76 13.79 -18.06
CA TRP A 170 12.43 13.80 -16.77
C TRP A 170 12.80 12.37 -16.34
N CYS A 171 11.85 11.43 -16.46
CA CYS A 171 12.10 10.03 -16.19
C CYS A 171 13.13 9.44 -17.16
N ALA A 172 13.02 9.70 -18.46
CA ALA A 172 14.01 9.26 -19.43
C ALA A 172 15.44 9.68 -19.06
N SER A 173 15.63 10.95 -18.71
CA SER A 173 16.92 11.48 -18.24
C SER A 173 17.40 10.74 -17.00
N PHE A 174 16.56 10.61 -15.97
CA PHE A 174 16.88 9.88 -14.75
C PHE A 174 17.29 8.42 -15.02
N LEU A 175 16.60 7.74 -15.94
CA LEU A 175 16.88 6.34 -16.26
C LEU A 175 18.14 6.18 -17.12
N ALA A 176 18.48 7.16 -17.97
CA ALA A 176 19.66 7.13 -18.83
C ALA A 176 20.94 7.51 -18.07
N THR A 177 20.89 8.51 -17.19
CA THR A 177 22.07 8.99 -16.45
C THR A 177 22.21 8.38 -15.06
N GLY A 178 21.13 7.83 -14.51
CA GLY A 178 21.06 7.39 -13.11
C GLY A 178 21.06 8.53 -12.10
N THR A 179 20.97 9.79 -12.55
CA THR A 179 21.01 10.97 -11.69
C THR A 179 19.65 11.67 -11.65
N ALA A 180 19.16 11.94 -10.43
CA ALA A 180 17.92 12.68 -10.25
C ALA A 180 18.09 14.13 -10.71
N GLY A 181 17.15 14.62 -11.51
CA GLY A 181 17.05 16.03 -11.88
C GLY A 181 16.47 16.89 -10.76
N ALA A 182 15.94 18.07 -11.10
CA ALA A 182 15.20 18.89 -10.15
C ALA A 182 14.00 18.11 -9.57
N VAL A 183 13.78 18.20 -8.25
CA VAL A 183 12.78 17.37 -7.54
C VAL A 183 11.34 17.75 -7.86
N TYR A 184 11.09 19.02 -8.21
CA TYR A 184 9.76 19.58 -8.47
C TYR A 184 9.60 20.08 -9.90
N ASP A 185 10.66 20.61 -10.52
CA ASP A 185 10.57 21.18 -11.87
C ASP A 185 10.64 20.07 -12.94
N GLY A 186 9.57 19.95 -13.73
CA GLY A 186 9.37 18.88 -14.71
C GLY A 186 9.26 17.45 -14.14
N ALA A 187 9.45 17.28 -12.84
CA ALA A 187 9.42 15.97 -12.17
C ALA A 187 7.99 15.46 -11.95
N PRO A 188 7.78 14.13 -11.91
CA PRO A 188 6.47 13.54 -11.67
C PRO A 188 5.74 14.09 -10.45
N TYR A 189 6.40 14.18 -9.30
CA TYR A 189 5.79 14.69 -8.07
C TYR A 189 5.36 16.14 -8.22
N GLY A 190 6.17 17.01 -8.82
CA GLY A 190 5.80 18.43 -9.01
C GLY A 190 4.57 18.60 -9.89
N GLN A 191 4.44 17.78 -10.94
CA GLN A 191 3.26 17.79 -11.82
C GLN A 191 2.03 17.13 -11.18
N CYS A 192 2.23 16.10 -10.36
CA CYS A 192 1.18 15.29 -9.75
C CYS A 192 0.87 15.66 -8.30
N ARG A 193 1.50 16.69 -7.74
CA ARG A 193 1.56 16.94 -6.29
C ARG A 193 0.17 16.92 -5.65
N THR A 194 -0.71 17.79 -6.12
CA THR A 194 -2.06 17.95 -5.56
C THR A 194 -2.88 16.67 -5.69
N ILE A 195 -2.78 16.00 -6.84
CA ILE A 195 -3.48 14.73 -7.10
C ILE A 195 -2.97 13.62 -6.17
N PHE A 196 -1.66 13.56 -5.96
CA PHE A 196 -1.04 12.58 -5.09
C PHE A 196 -1.44 12.82 -3.62
N LEU A 197 -1.38 14.08 -3.16
CA LEU A 197 -1.77 14.45 -1.81
C LEU A 197 -3.25 14.17 -1.54
N ASP A 198 -4.15 14.55 -2.45
CA ASP A 198 -5.59 14.25 -2.35
C ASP A 198 -5.86 12.74 -2.25
N VAL A 199 -5.23 11.93 -3.11
CA VAL A 199 -5.34 10.47 -3.03
C VAL A 199 -4.78 9.93 -1.71
N ALA A 200 -3.66 10.47 -1.24
CA ALA A 200 -3.05 10.08 0.03
C ALA A 200 -3.96 10.40 1.22
N ILE A 201 -4.64 11.55 1.21
CA ILE A 201 -5.60 11.99 2.22
C ILE A 201 -6.85 11.10 2.22
N ASP A 202 -7.44 10.83 1.05
CA ASP A 202 -8.63 9.97 0.94
C ASP A 202 -8.34 8.53 1.36
N TRP A 203 -7.23 7.97 0.88
CA TRP A 203 -6.81 6.60 1.20
C TRP A 203 -6.51 6.43 2.69
N SER A 204 -5.74 7.37 3.27
CA SER A 204 -5.40 7.32 4.69
C SER A 204 -6.62 7.54 5.58
N GLY A 205 -7.53 8.44 5.20
CA GLY A 205 -8.82 8.61 5.87
C GLY A 205 -9.66 7.32 5.87
N THR A 206 -9.76 6.67 4.71
CA THR A 206 -10.48 5.39 4.57
C THR A 206 -9.85 4.30 5.44
N MET A 207 -8.52 4.18 5.43
CA MET A 207 -7.80 3.20 6.26
C MET A 207 -7.95 3.48 7.76
N ALA A 208 -7.92 4.74 8.15
CA ALA A 208 -8.10 5.16 9.54
C ALA A 208 -9.49 4.80 10.07
N ILE A 209 -10.55 5.08 9.30
CA ILE A 209 -11.93 4.73 9.65
C ILE A 209 -12.10 3.22 9.71
N ALA A 210 -11.62 2.48 8.71
CA ALA A 210 -11.72 1.02 8.67
C ALA A 210 -10.99 0.37 9.86
N GLY A 211 -9.76 0.83 10.17
CA GLY A 211 -8.99 0.36 11.32
C GLY A 211 -9.70 0.62 12.65
N LEU A 212 -10.28 1.82 12.80
CA LEU A 212 -11.04 2.18 14.00
C LEU A 212 -12.27 1.28 14.20
N LEU A 213 -13.03 1.01 13.13
CA LEU A 213 -14.20 0.11 13.19
C LEU A 213 -13.82 -1.30 13.64
N VAL A 214 -12.72 -1.85 13.11
CA VAL A 214 -12.21 -3.17 13.51
C VAL A 214 -11.78 -3.17 14.97
N ALA A 215 -11.10 -2.11 15.44
CA ALA A 215 -10.69 -1.99 16.83
C ALA A 215 -11.90 -1.92 17.78
N ILE A 216 -12.95 -1.16 17.43
CA ILE A 216 -14.20 -1.08 18.21
C ILE A 216 -14.90 -2.44 18.27
N ALA A 217 -14.98 -3.15 17.13
CA ALA A 217 -15.57 -4.49 17.10
C ALA A 217 -14.80 -5.48 18.00
N ALA A 218 -13.46 -5.46 17.94
CA ALA A 218 -12.62 -6.29 18.80
C ALA A 218 -12.81 -5.95 20.30
N ALA A 219 -12.89 -4.65 20.64
CA ALA A 219 -13.18 -4.20 22.00
C ALA A 219 -14.54 -4.72 22.50
N GLY A 220 -15.57 -4.66 21.65
CA GLY A 220 -16.90 -5.19 21.95
C GLY A 220 -16.89 -6.69 22.23
N ILE A 221 -16.15 -7.47 21.44
CA ILE A 221 -15.99 -8.92 21.63
C ILE A 221 -15.30 -9.22 22.97
N VAL A 222 -14.25 -8.48 23.32
CA VAL A 222 -13.55 -8.64 24.61
C VAL A 222 -14.48 -8.28 25.77
N ALA A 223 -15.25 -7.19 25.66
CA ALA A 223 -16.23 -6.81 26.67
C ALA A 223 -17.29 -7.91 26.88
N LEU A 224 -17.86 -8.44 25.79
CA LEU A 224 -18.84 -9.53 25.84
C LEU A 224 -18.25 -10.80 26.46
N ALA A 225 -17.01 -11.16 26.12
CA ALA A 225 -16.33 -12.30 26.72
C ALA A 225 -16.13 -12.11 28.25
N CYS A 226 -15.78 -10.90 28.68
CA CYS A 226 -15.67 -10.56 30.10
C CYS A 226 -17.03 -10.63 30.82
N PHE A 227 -18.10 -10.10 30.24
CA PHE A 227 -19.45 -10.18 30.81
C PHE A 227 -19.98 -11.62 30.88
N ALA A 228 -19.78 -12.42 29.83
CA ALA A 228 -20.15 -13.83 29.81
C ALA A 228 -19.41 -14.63 30.90
N ARG A 229 -18.13 -14.33 31.14
CA ARG A 229 -17.37 -14.96 32.23
C ARG A 229 -17.89 -14.54 33.61
N ARG A 230 -18.22 -13.25 33.80
CA ARG A 230 -18.72 -12.75 35.09
C ARG A 230 -20.09 -13.31 35.45
N SER A 231 -20.99 -13.45 34.48
CA SER A 231 -22.32 -14.04 34.69
C SER A 231 -22.25 -15.49 35.15
N LYS A 232 -21.49 -16.34 34.45
CA LYS A 232 -21.28 -17.75 34.85
C LYS A 232 -20.64 -17.92 36.23
N TYR A 233 -19.69 -17.06 36.60
CA TYR A 233 -19.09 -17.11 37.93
C TYR A 233 -20.08 -16.73 39.04
N SER A 234 -21.03 -15.83 38.74
CA SER A 234 -22.11 -15.49 39.66
C SER A 234 -23.08 -16.66 39.85
N GLU A 235 -23.43 -17.34 38.76
CA GLU A 235 -24.31 -18.51 38.74
C GLU A 235 -23.69 -19.70 39.51
N GLU A 236 -22.42 -20.03 39.24
CA GLU A 236 -21.70 -21.08 39.96
C GLU A 236 -21.57 -20.79 41.47
N ARG A 237 -21.46 -19.51 41.87
CA ARG A 237 -21.45 -19.15 43.30
C ARG A 237 -22.81 -19.36 43.95
N LEU A 238 -23.91 -19.00 43.28
CA LEU A 238 -25.26 -19.18 43.81
C LEU A 238 -25.57 -20.67 44.00
N THR A 239 -25.30 -21.51 43.00
CA THR A 239 -25.50 -22.96 43.12
C THR A 239 -24.65 -23.61 44.22
N LYS A 240 -23.44 -23.07 44.47
CA LYS A 240 -22.55 -23.58 45.53
C LYS A 240 -22.98 -23.11 46.93
N VAL A 241 -23.64 -21.95 47.05
CA VAL A 241 -24.23 -21.48 48.30
C VAL A 241 -25.50 -22.29 48.62
N ASP A 242 -26.36 -22.54 47.65
CA ASP A 242 -27.57 -23.36 47.83
C ASP A 242 -27.23 -24.81 48.17
N GLY A 243 -26.24 -25.41 47.48
CA GLY A 243 -25.76 -26.75 47.79
C GLY A 243 -25.14 -26.88 49.18
N LYS A 244 -24.53 -25.80 49.70
CA LYS A 244 -23.95 -25.77 51.06
C LYS A 244 -25.03 -25.54 52.14
N GLN A 245 -26.10 -24.80 51.85
CA GLN A 245 -27.25 -24.69 52.75
C GLN A 245 -28.03 -26.01 52.84
N MET A 246 -28.20 -26.74 51.72
CA MET A 246 -28.93 -28.01 51.72
C MET A 246 -28.15 -29.13 52.42
N GLY A 247 -26.81 -29.12 52.36
CA GLY A 247 -25.97 -30.04 53.12
C GLY A 247 -25.97 -29.81 54.63
N LEU A 248 -26.28 -28.59 55.11
CA LEU A 248 -26.37 -28.30 56.54
C LEU A 248 -27.72 -28.74 57.15
N LEU A 249 -28.79 -28.76 56.36
CA LEU A 249 -30.13 -29.20 56.77
C LEU A 249 -30.28 -30.73 56.85
N LEU A 250 -29.38 -31.50 56.23
CA LEU A 250 -29.36 -32.98 56.32
C LEU A 250 -28.53 -33.51 57.50
N HIS A 251 -27.88 -32.63 58.27
CA HIS A 251 -27.06 -32.97 59.44
C HIS A 251 -27.61 -32.42 60.76
N LEU A 252 -28.83 -31.87 60.75
CA LEU A 252 -29.65 -31.49 61.91
C LEU A 252 -30.83 -32.44 62.02
#